data_AF-A0A399ZZK2-F1
#
_entry.id   AF-A0A399ZZK2-F1
#
_cell.length_a   1.000
_cell.length_b   1.000
_cell.length_c   1.000
_cell.angle_alpha   90.00
_cell.angle_beta   90.00
_cell.angle_gamma   90.00
#
_symmetry.space_group_name_H-M   'P 1'
#
loop_
_entity.id
_entity.type
_entity.pdbx_description
1 polymer ?
#
loop_
_entity_poly.entity_id
_entity_poly.type
_entity_poly.pdbx_seq_one_letter_code
_entity_poly.pdbx_strand_id
1 'polypeptide(L)'
;MLYHNETTCRSCGSGRLEVILPFGETPLADRLLTAEQLKRPEYKAPLTLTFCPDCSLAQIVETVDPTILFYGEYPYFSSVSPSLLRHFSHSAAEILGMGRLNGDSLVVEAASNDGYMLRNFVEHGIPVLGIDPSRAPAEAAIKAGIPTMITFFGRALAQQLVAEGKRADLFLANNVLAHVADLNGFVTGIKTLLKADGMAVVEAPYVVDLIDHCEFDTIYHQHLCYFSVTALDTLFRRHGLFLNHIKRVAIHGGSLRLFIEPVEKVQESVRELLAMEAERKVNRIDYYQDFAERVRAVKKSLLEILQQIKSAGHTIVGYGAAAKATTLL
;
A
#
# COMPACT_ATOMS: atom_id res chain seq x y z
N MET A 1 20.49 -6.67 11.79
CA MET A 1 19.54 -6.18 12.82
C MET A 1 18.16 -6.45 12.26
N LEU A 2 17.22 -7.01 13.02
CA LEU A 2 15.91 -7.44 12.47
C LEU A 2 15.05 -6.25 12.04
N TYR A 3 15.03 -5.20 12.85
CA TYR A 3 14.27 -3.98 12.62
C TYR A 3 15.03 -2.77 13.17
N HIS A 4 14.63 -1.58 12.75
CA HIS A 4 15.00 -0.31 13.40
C HIS A 4 13.75 0.53 13.67
N ASN A 5 13.84 1.47 14.61
CA ASN A 5 12.73 2.35 14.95
C ASN A 5 12.89 3.68 14.20
N GLU A 6 11.84 4.09 13.52
CA GLU A 6 11.73 5.44 12.98
C GLU A 6 11.41 6.42 14.11
N THR A 7 12.31 7.36 14.34
CA THR A 7 12.13 8.43 15.33
C THR A 7 11.46 9.67 14.73
N THR A 8 11.19 9.66 13.43
CA THR A 8 10.59 10.78 12.70
C THR A 8 9.51 10.30 11.73
N CYS A 9 8.63 11.21 11.32
CA CYS A 9 7.59 10.92 10.35
C CYS A 9 8.18 10.59 8.97
N ARG A 10 7.79 9.45 8.38
CA ARG A 10 8.26 8.98 7.06
C ARG A 10 7.93 9.95 5.93
N SER A 11 6.85 10.71 6.07
CA SER A 11 6.48 11.75 5.09
C SER A 11 7.24 13.05 5.37
N CYS A 12 6.96 13.74 6.47
CA CYS A 12 7.43 15.12 6.67
C CYS A 12 8.73 15.28 7.47
N GLY A 13 9.26 14.21 8.06
CA GLY A 13 10.46 14.26 8.90
C GLY A 13 10.25 14.87 10.30
N SER A 14 9.01 15.18 10.69
CA SER A 14 8.72 15.67 12.03
C SER A 14 9.08 14.64 13.11
N GLY A 15 9.68 15.08 14.21
CA GLY A 15 9.89 14.26 15.41
C GLY A 15 8.66 14.16 16.31
N ARG A 16 7.54 14.82 15.96
CA ARG A 16 6.28 14.72 16.70
C ARG A 16 5.49 13.52 16.20
N LEU A 17 5.57 12.42 16.94
CA LEU A 17 4.78 11.21 16.73
C LEU A 17 3.99 10.91 18.00
N GLU A 18 2.67 10.81 17.85
CA GLU A 18 1.74 10.50 18.93
C GLU A 18 1.28 9.05 18.79
N VAL A 19 1.34 8.27 19.87
CA VAL A 19 0.98 6.84 19.82
C VAL A 19 -0.53 6.68 19.72
N ILE A 20 -0.99 5.92 18.72
CA ILE A 20 -2.39 5.48 18.59
C ILE A 20 -2.57 4.16 19.34
N LEU A 21 -1.78 3.15 18.99
CA LEU A 21 -1.94 1.79 19.51
C LEU A 21 -0.62 1.01 19.48
N PRO A 22 -0.08 0.60 20.65
CA PRO A 22 0.97 -0.40 20.72
C PRO A 22 0.37 -1.82 20.72
N PHE A 23 0.78 -2.66 19.77
CA PHE A 23 0.38 -4.07 19.70
C PHE A 23 1.29 -4.98 20.56
N GLY A 24 2.45 -4.48 20.97
CA GLY A 24 3.49 -5.31 21.60
C GLY A 24 4.36 -5.99 20.55
N GLU A 25 4.97 -7.12 20.90
CA GLU A 25 5.75 -7.93 19.95
C GLU A 25 4.85 -8.89 19.20
N THR A 26 4.84 -8.79 17.86
CA THR A 26 4.08 -9.68 16.97
C THR A 26 5.05 -10.43 16.04
N PRO A 27 4.70 -11.65 15.60
CA PRO A 27 5.43 -12.31 14.52
C PRO A 27 5.29 -11.53 13.21
N LEU A 28 6.22 -11.78 12.28
CA LEU A 28 6.19 -11.14 10.96
C LEU A 28 5.11 -11.78 10.07
N ALA A 29 4.19 -10.98 9.56
CA ALA A 29 3.15 -11.43 8.62
C ALA A 29 3.77 -12.05 7.34
N ASP A 30 3.05 -12.99 6.73
CA ASP A 30 3.43 -13.82 5.57
C ASP A 30 4.66 -14.73 5.73
N ARG A 31 5.31 -14.75 6.90
CA ARG A 31 6.42 -15.65 7.19
C ARG A 31 5.92 -17.02 7.68
N LEU A 32 5.17 -17.72 6.84
CA LEU A 32 4.66 -19.07 7.16
C LEU A 32 5.83 -20.04 7.39
N LEU A 33 5.83 -20.72 8.55
CA LEU A 33 6.93 -21.58 8.97
C LEU A 33 6.73 -23.03 8.49
N THR A 34 7.81 -23.66 8.04
CA THR A 34 7.84 -25.11 7.81
C THR A 34 7.94 -25.89 9.14
N ALA A 35 7.65 -27.19 9.10
CA ALA A 35 7.75 -28.07 10.28
C ALA A 35 9.17 -28.06 10.90
N GLU A 36 10.21 -27.93 10.10
CA GLU A 36 11.59 -27.82 10.56
C GLU A 36 11.87 -26.46 11.21
N GLN A 37 11.28 -25.39 10.68
CA GLN A 37 11.47 -24.02 11.19
C GLN A 37 10.80 -23.82 12.55
N LEU A 38 9.75 -24.58 12.88
CA LEU A 38 9.12 -24.59 14.21
C LEU A 38 10.10 -24.97 15.34
N LYS A 39 11.25 -25.58 15.01
CA LYS A 39 12.30 -25.94 15.97
C LYS A 39 13.27 -24.78 16.28
N ARG A 40 13.10 -23.63 15.62
CA ARG A 40 13.95 -22.45 15.76
C ARG A 40 13.16 -21.29 16.37
N PRO A 41 13.83 -20.32 17.02
CA PRO A 41 13.15 -19.10 17.47
C PRO A 41 12.48 -18.38 16.29
N GLU A 42 11.21 -18.02 16.48
CA GLU A 42 10.45 -17.24 15.52
C GLU A 42 10.88 -15.76 15.56
N TYR A 43 10.92 -15.11 14.40
CA TYR A 43 11.16 -13.67 14.34
C TYR A 43 9.94 -12.90 14.78
N LYS A 44 10.14 -12.03 15.77
CA LYS A 44 9.15 -11.10 16.29
C LYS A 44 9.75 -9.71 16.31
N ALA A 45 8.91 -8.71 16.10
CA ALA A 45 9.28 -7.32 16.23
C ALA A 45 8.14 -6.56 16.92
N PRO A 46 8.45 -5.47 17.65
CA PRO A 46 7.43 -4.55 18.13
C PRO A 46 6.59 -4.02 16.97
N LEU A 47 5.33 -3.70 17.25
CA LEU A 47 4.42 -3.09 16.29
C LEU A 47 3.66 -1.97 16.98
N THR A 48 3.98 -0.73 16.61
CA THR A 48 3.41 0.47 17.23
C THR A 48 2.86 1.41 16.18
N LEU A 49 1.53 1.59 16.15
CA LEU A 49 0.89 2.59 15.30
C LEU A 49 0.97 3.98 15.94
N THR A 50 1.42 4.95 15.16
CA THR A 50 1.58 6.36 15.55
C THR A 50 0.94 7.29 14.53
N PHE A 51 0.68 8.53 14.95
CA PHE A 51 0.14 9.63 14.17
C PHE A 51 1.10 10.82 14.17
N CYS A 52 1.27 11.47 13.03
CA CYS A 52 2.02 12.71 12.92
C CYS A 52 1.07 13.91 12.79
N PRO A 53 0.98 14.81 13.80
CA PRO A 53 0.11 15.99 13.72
C PRO A 53 0.55 17.02 12.67
N ASP A 54 1.78 16.92 12.15
CA ASP A 54 2.34 17.91 11.22
C ASP A 54 1.96 17.67 9.77
N CYS A 55 1.76 16.40 9.38
CA CYS A 55 1.32 16.06 8.03
C CYS A 55 0.19 15.04 7.99
N SER A 56 -0.45 14.77 9.13
CA SER A 56 -1.60 13.86 9.27
C SER A 56 -1.33 12.39 8.88
N LEU A 57 -0.07 11.99 8.71
CA LEU A 57 0.28 10.61 8.38
C LEU A 57 0.13 9.73 9.62
N ALA A 58 -0.58 8.61 9.49
CA ALA A 58 -0.46 7.49 10.40
C ALA A 58 0.59 6.50 9.87
N GLN A 59 1.44 5.97 10.75
CA GLN A 59 2.54 5.07 10.39
C GLN A 59 2.89 4.13 11.54
N ILE A 60 3.55 3.01 11.23
CA ILE A 60 4.22 2.24 12.28
C ILE A 60 5.61 2.82 12.59
N VAL A 61 6.07 2.63 13.82
CA VAL A 61 7.42 3.03 14.27
C VAL A 61 8.48 2.10 13.70
N GLU A 62 8.22 0.81 13.63
CA GLU A 62 9.22 -0.19 13.33
C GLU A 62 9.36 -0.43 11.82
N THR A 63 10.59 -0.38 11.31
CA THR A 63 10.93 -0.85 9.97
C THR A 63 11.68 -2.16 10.10
N VAL A 64 11.06 -3.28 9.71
CA VAL A 64 11.75 -4.55 9.55
C VAL A 64 12.56 -4.50 8.25
N ASP A 65 13.74 -5.11 8.24
CA ASP A 65 14.58 -5.18 7.05
C ASP A 65 13.77 -5.73 5.85
N PRO A 66 13.63 -4.98 4.73
CA PRO A 66 12.89 -5.44 3.56
C PRO A 66 13.42 -6.76 3.01
N THR A 67 14.73 -7.02 3.14
CA THR A 67 15.35 -8.29 2.74
C THR A 67 14.96 -9.45 3.63
N ILE A 68 14.29 -9.23 4.77
CA ILE A 68 13.69 -10.24 5.65
C ILE A 68 12.19 -10.36 5.37
N LEU A 69 11.48 -9.25 5.18
CA LEU A 69 10.04 -9.21 4.89
C LEU A 69 9.70 -9.81 3.51
N PHE A 70 10.51 -9.48 2.51
CA PHE A 70 10.33 -9.89 1.12
C PHE A 70 11.38 -10.95 0.70
N TYR A 71 12.00 -11.64 1.68
CA TYR A 71 12.99 -12.69 1.43
C TYR A 71 12.35 -13.98 0.90
N GLY A 72 13.00 -14.63 -0.06
CA GLY A 72 12.69 -16.00 -0.47
C GLY A 72 11.45 -16.14 -1.35
N GLU A 73 10.73 -17.25 -1.20
CA GLU A 73 9.50 -17.60 -1.93
C GLU A 73 8.34 -16.66 -1.56
N TYR A 74 8.42 -15.37 -1.90
CA TYR A 74 7.29 -14.45 -1.76
C TYR A 74 6.08 -15.06 -2.50
N PRO A 75 5.05 -15.54 -1.80
CA PRO A 75 4.08 -16.47 -2.39
C PRO A 75 2.93 -15.75 -3.09
N TYR A 76 2.95 -14.41 -3.10
CA TYR A 76 1.81 -13.60 -3.52
C TYR A 76 1.86 -13.27 -5.00
N PHE A 77 0.96 -13.90 -5.75
CA PHE A 77 0.66 -13.64 -7.15
C PHE A 77 -0.71 -12.97 -7.22
N SER A 78 -0.77 -11.75 -7.72
CA SER A 78 -2.02 -10.96 -7.77
C SER A 78 -3.07 -11.62 -8.67
N SER A 79 -2.64 -12.30 -9.74
CA SER A 79 -3.53 -12.97 -10.68
C SER A 79 -4.33 -14.14 -10.10
N VAL A 80 -3.97 -14.67 -8.93
CA VAL A 80 -4.70 -15.79 -8.30
C VAL A 80 -6.08 -15.37 -7.77
N SER A 81 -6.34 -14.07 -7.67
CA SER A 81 -7.62 -13.53 -7.19
C SER A 81 -8.48 -13.03 -8.37
N PRO A 82 -9.57 -13.75 -8.73
CA PRO A 82 -10.45 -13.32 -9.81
C PRO A 82 -11.12 -11.96 -9.56
N SER A 83 -11.36 -11.61 -8.29
CA SER A 83 -11.91 -10.29 -7.94
C SER A 83 -10.88 -9.17 -8.15
N LEU A 84 -9.61 -9.43 -7.81
CA LEU A 84 -8.51 -8.48 -8.02
C LEU A 84 -8.30 -8.23 -9.52
N LEU A 85 -8.31 -9.29 -10.33
CA LEU A 85 -8.23 -9.18 -11.80
C LEU A 85 -9.38 -8.33 -12.38
N ARG A 86 -10.62 -8.57 -11.96
CA ARG A 86 -11.78 -7.77 -12.42
C ARG A 86 -11.69 -6.30 -11.99
N HIS A 87 -11.23 -6.06 -10.77
CA HIS A 87 -11.08 -4.69 -10.25
C HIS A 87 -10.06 -3.89 -11.07
N PHE A 88 -8.92 -4.49 -11.38
CA PHE A 88 -7.87 -3.80 -12.11
C PHE A 88 -8.09 -3.79 -13.62
N SER A 89 -8.80 -4.76 -14.20
CA SER A 89 -9.26 -4.65 -15.59
C SER A 89 -10.29 -3.51 -15.74
N HIS A 90 -11.18 -3.33 -14.78
CA HIS A 90 -12.09 -2.18 -14.74
C HIS A 90 -11.33 -0.87 -14.59
N SER A 91 -10.33 -0.81 -13.70
CA SER A 91 -9.43 0.35 -13.55
C SER A 91 -8.73 0.70 -14.87
N ALA A 92 -8.15 -0.31 -15.54
CA ALA A 92 -7.48 -0.12 -16.82
C ALA A 92 -8.45 0.38 -17.90
N ALA A 93 -9.65 -0.18 -17.98
CA ALA A 93 -10.68 0.26 -18.92
C ALA A 93 -11.10 1.71 -18.69
N GLU A 94 -11.24 2.15 -17.44
CA GLU A 94 -11.53 3.54 -17.11
C GLU A 94 -10.38 4.47 -17.54
N ILE A 95 -9.13 4.08 -17.27
CA ILE A 95 -7.94 4.88 -17.64
C ILE A 95 -7.80 4.96 -19.17
N LEU A 96 -7.99 3.86 -19.88
CA LEU A 96 -8.00 3.82 -21.35
C LEU A 96 -9.12 4.68 -21.93
N GLY A 97 -10.30 4.65 -21.32
CA GLY A 97 -11.46 5.46 -21.70
C GLY A 97 -11.26 6.98 -21.61
N MET A 98 -10.20 7.44 -20.93
CA MET A 98 -9.83 8.86 -20.92
C MET A 98 -9.24 9.34 -22.25
N GLY A 99 -8.85 8.43 -23.15
CA GLY A 99 -8.36 8.77 -24.49
C GLY A 99 -6.98 9.45 -24.51
N ARG A 100 -6.17 9.30 -23.46
CA ARG A 100 -4.84 9.92 -23.32
C ARG A 100 -3.67 9.03 -23.74
N LEU A 101 -3.93 7.75 -24.03
CA LEU A 101 -2.90 6.75 -24.30
C LEU A 101 -3.09 6.14 -25.69
N ASN A 102 -1.97 5.84 -26.34
CA ASN A 102 -1.89 5.25 -27.67
C ASN A 102 -0.61 4.42 -27.81
N GLY A 103 -0.33 3.89 -29.01
CA GLY A 103 0.85 3.06 -29.29
C GLY A 103 2.21 3.75 -29.10
N ASP A 104 2.24 5.08 -29.00
CA ASP A 104 3.47 5.87 -28.75
C ASP A 104 3.62 6.23 -27.25
N SER A 105 2.68 5.80 -26.41
CA SER A 105 2.69 6.05 -24.97
C SER A 105 3.54 5.01 -24.22
N LEU A 106 3.98 5.34 -23.01
CA LEU A 106 4.62 4.39 -22.10
C LEU A 106 3.87 4.33 -20.77
N VAL A 107 3.42 3.13 -20.40
CA VAL A 107 2.85 2.83 -19.08
C VAL A 107 3.92 2.16 -18.22
N VAL A 108 4.22 2.73 -17.06
CA VAL A 108 5.16 2.14 -16.09
C VAL A 108 4.41 1.77 -14.83
N GLU A 109 4.62 0.58 -14.29
CA GLU A 109 4.04 0.16 -13.00
C GLU A 109 5.14 -0.23 -12.01
N ALA A 110 5.12 0.37 -10.82
CA ALA A 110 5.95 -0.06 -9.70
C ALA A 110 5.24 -1.11 -8.84
N ALA A 111 6.00 -2.12 -8.41
CA ALA A 111 5.51 -3.37 -7.83
C ALA A 111 4.44 -4.04 -8.72
N SER A 112 4.78 -4.21 -9.99
CA SER A 112 3.87 -4.74 -11.02
C SER A 112 3.47 -6.21 -10.85
N ASN A 113 4.13 -6.92 -9.93
CA ASN A 113 3.92 -8.32 -9.62
C ASN A 113 3.96 -9.20 -10.90
N ASP A 114 2.98 -10.06 -11.10
CA ASP A 114 2.85 -10.95 -12.25
C ASP A 114 2.28 -10.25 -13.51
N GLY A 115 2.24 -8.91 -13.53
CA GLY A 115 1.83 -8.10 -14.67
C GLY A 115 0.32 -8.05 -14.90
N TYR A 116 -0.48 -8.42 -13.89
CA TYR A 116 -1.94 -8.47 -13.96
C TYR A 116 -2.60 -7.15 -14.43
N MET A 117 -2.01 -5.99 -14.13
CA MET A 117 -2.50 -4.67 -14.55
C MET A 117 -1.96 -4.31 -15.94
N LEU A 118 -0.65 -4.43 -16.15
CA LEU A 118 0.02 -4.06 -17.41
C LEU A 118 -0.50 -4.82 -18.62
N ARG A 119 -0.92 -6.08 -18.47
CA ARG A 119 -1.51 -6.87 -19.58
C ARG A 119 -2.68 -6.16 -20.26
N ASN A 120 -3.48 -5.40 -19.52
CA ASN A 120 -4.66 -4.72 -20.06
C ASN A 120 -4.25 -3.62 -21.06
N PHE A 121 -3.05 -3.04 -20.90
CA PHE A 121 -2.51 -2.04 -21.83
C PHE A 121 -1.79 -2.69 -23.01
N VAL A 122 -1.10 -3.80 -22.79
CA VAL A 122 -0.48 -4.62 -23.86
C VAL A 122 -1.54 -5.11 -24.85
N GLU A 123 -2.70 -5.56 -24.36
CA GLU A 123 -3.84 -5.99 -25.19
C GLU A 123 -4.38 -4.86 -26.11
N HIS A 124 -4.07 -3.59 -25.80
CA HIS A 124 -4.41 -2.41 -26.61
C HIS A 124 -3.21 -1.87 -27.41
N GLY A 125 -2.11 -2.61 -27.50
CA GLY A 125 -0.92 -2.21 -28.25
C GLY A 125 -0.13 -1.05 -27.63
N ILE A 126 -0.30 -0.78 -26.33
CA ILE A 126 0.40 0.29 -25.62
C ILE A 126 1.68 -0.29 -24.98
N PRO A 127 2.86 0.30 -25.23
CA PRO A 127 4.11 -0.09 -24.57
C PRO A 127 4.02 0.00 -23.04
N VAL A 128 4.56 -1.03 -22.36
CA VAL A 128 4.57 -1.11 -20.90
C VAL A 128 5.95 -1.46 -20.34
N LEU A 129 6.19 -1.08 -19.08
CA LEU A 129 7.34 -1.50 -18.28
C LEU A 129 6.93 -1.76 -16.83
N GLY A 130 7.03 -3.01 -16.39
CA GLY A 130 6.91 -3.39 -14.99
C GLY A 130 8.21 -3.22 -14.23
N ILE A 131 8.13 -2.92 -12.94
CA ILE A 131 9.26 -2.85 -12.01
C ILE A 131 8.84 -3.57 -10.74
N ASP A 132 9.44 -4.70 -10.43
CA ASP A 132 9.07 -5.49 -9.25
C ASP A 132 10.30 -6.20 -8.66
N PRO A 133 10.62 -6.06 -7.36
CA PRO A 133 11.78 -6.71 -6.76
C PRO A 133 11.59 -8.22 -6.54
N SER A 134 10.35 -8.73 -6.51
CA SER A 134 10.03 -10.13 -6.28
C SER A 134 10.24 -10.94 -7.55
N ARG A 135 11.28 -11.77 -7.53
CA ARG A 135 11.73 -12.52 -8.71
C ARG A 135 10.67 -13.44 -9.32
N ALA A 136 9.99 -14.25 -8.52
CA ALA A 136 9.03 -15.24 -9.00
C ALA A 136 7.84 -14.61 -9.78
N PRO A 137 7.11 -13.62 -9.24
CA PRO A 137 6.05 -12.96 -10.00
C PRO A 137 6.59 -12.16 -11.20
N ALA A 138 7.74 -11.47 -11.06
CA ALA A 138 8.33 -10.74 -12.17
C ALA A 138 8.75 -11.65 -13.34
N GLU A 139 9.33 -12.82 -13.08
CA GLU A 139 9.66 -13.82 -14.11
C GLU A 139 8.39 -14.38 -14.77
N ALA A 140 7.29 -14.54 -14.03
CA ALA A 140 6.00 -14.92 -14.60
C ALA A 140 5.44 -13.85 -15.54
N ALA A 141 5.56 -12.56 -15.19
CA ALA A 141 5.18 -11.44 -16.06
C ALA A 141 6.00 -11.43 -17.37
N ILE A 142 7.33 -11.60 -17.27
CA ILE A 142 8.22 -11.68 -18.43
C ILE A 142 7.83 -12.84 -19.35
N LYS A 143 7.57 -14.02 -18.77
CA LYS A 143 7.11 -15.20 -19.53
C LYS A 143 5.77 -14.98 -20.21
N ALA A 144 4.90 -14.15 -19.62
CA ALA A 144 3.63 -13.73 -20.21
C ALA A 144 3.76 -12.61 -21.26
N GLY A 145 4.99 -12.20 -21.61
CA GLY A 145 5.24 -11.16 -22.62
C GLY A 145 5.19 -9.73 -22.09
N ILE A 146 5.26 -9.53 -20.78
CA ILE A 146 5.22 -8.21 -20.13
C ILE A 146 6.64 -7.82 -19.71
N PRO A 147 7.28 -6.83 -20.38
CA PRO A 147 8.61 -6.37 -20.01
C PRO A 147 8.66 -5.93 -18.55
N THR A 148 9.52 -6.55 -17.73
CA THR A 148 9.59 -6.28 -16.29
C THR A 148 11.05 -6.24 -15.82
N MET A 149 11.41 -5.23 -15.02
CA MET A 149 12.71 -5.11 -14.36
C MET A 149 12.63 -5.67 -12.94
N ILE A 150 13.52 -6.61 -12.62
CA ILE A 150 13.57 -7.23 -11.28
C ILE A 150 14.39 -6.35 -10.32
N THR A 151 13.78 -5.28 -9.81
CA THR A 151 14.45 -4.28 -8.95
C THR A 151 13.42 -3.43 -8.18
N PHE A 152 13.88 -2.64 -7.22
CA PHE A 152 13.06 -1.67 -6.51
C PHE A 152 12.89 -0.37 -7.31
N PHE A 153 11.70 0.21 -7.27
CA PHE A 153 11.46 1.56 -7.77
C PHE A 153 11.86 2.63 -6.74
N GLY A 154 12.46 3.72 -7.22
CA GLY A 154 12.86 4.87 -6.41
C GLY A 154 13.57 5.92 -7.24
N ARG A 155 14.10 6.96 -6.59
CA ARG A 155 14.76 8.10 -7.24
C ARG A 155 15.84 7.69 -8.24
N ALA A 156 16.75 6.79 -7.83
CA ALA A 156 17.89 6.39 -8.66
C ALA A 156 17.45 5.69 -9.96
N LEU A 157 16.52 4.74 -9.87
CA LEU A 157 15.99 4.05 -11.05
C LEU A 157 15.21 4.99 -11.96
N ALA A 158 14.40 5.90 -11.39
CA ALA A 158 13.69 6.90 -12.19
C ALA A 158 14.65 7.80 -12.98
N GLN A 159 15.76 8.24 -12.36
CA GLN A 159 16.80 9.01 -13.04
C GLN A 159 17.49 8.21 -14.15
N GLN A 160 17.79 6.93 -13.88
CA GLN A 160 18.37 6.03 -14.89
C GLN A 160 17.44 5.88 -16.10
N LEU A 161 16.16 5.57 -15.88
CA LEU A 161 15.18 5.40 -16.95
C LEU A 161 15.05 6.67 -17.81
N VAL A 162 15.03 7.84 -17.17
CA VAL A 162 15.02 9.13 -17.87
C VAL A 162 16.28 9.32 -18.71
N ALA A 163 17.46 8.98 -18.19
CA ALA A 163 18.73 9.05 -18.93
C ALA A 163 18.75 8.09 -20.14
N GLU A 164 18.04 6.97 -20.06
CA GLU A 164 17.79 6.02 -21.16
C GLU A 164 16.69 6.51 -22.14
N GLY A 165 16.17 7.72 -21.95
CA GLY A 165 15.13 8.30 -22.82
C GLY A 165 13.71 7.82 -22.52
N LYS A 166 13.48 7.09 -21.42
CA LYS A 166 12.15 6.62 -21.01
C LYS A 166 11.47 7.65 -20.10
N ARG A 167 10.26 8.06 -20.48
CA ARG A 167 9.35 8.85 -19.63
C ARG A 167 7.93 8.30 -19.73
N ALA A 168 7.25 8.24 -18.60
CA ALA A 168 5.93 7.63 -18.50
C ALA A 168 4.82 8.64 -18.84
N ASP A 169 3.91 8.24 -19.73
CA ASP A 169 2.61 8.90 -19.93
C ASP A 169 1.65 8.53 -18.80
N LEU A 170 1.74 7.28 -18.33
CA LEU A 170 1.02 6.76 -17.19
C LEU A 170 1.98 6.05 -16.23
N PHE A 171 1.96 6.45 -14.97
CA PHE A 171 2.62 5.71 -13.89
C PHE A 171 1.59 5.04 -12.98
N LEU A 172 1.77 3.76 -12.67
CA LEU A 172 0.87 2.97 -11.84
C LEU A 172 1.59 2.52 -10.57
N ALA A 173 0.88 2.57 -9.44
CA ALA A 173 1.35 1.98 -8.19
C ALA A 173 0.15 1.49 -7.37
N ASN A 174 -0.10 0.19 -7.42
CA ASN A 174 -1.26 -0.43 -6.78
C ASN A 174 -0.82 -1.14 -5.50
N ASN A 175 -1.38 -0.72 -4.35
CA ASN A 175 -1.15 -1.29 -3.02
C ASN A 175 0.31 -1.29 -2.55
N VAL A 176 1.22 -0.57 -3.22
CA VAL A 176 2.65 -0.53 -2.86
C VAL A 176 3.02 0.67 -2.01
N LEU A 177 2.33 1.83 -2.13
CA LEU A 177 2.77 3.07 -1.46
C LEU A 177 2.93 2.91 0.06
N ALA A 178 2.05 2.11 0.70
CA ALA A 178 2.09 1.82 2.13
C ALA A 178 3.30 0.97 2.56
N HIS A 179 3.95 0.27 1.62
CA HIS A 179 5.06 -0.66 1.87
C HIS A 179 6.45 -0.01 1.71
N VAL A 180 6.50 1.22 1.18
CA VAL A 180 7.76 1.86 0.83
C VAL A 180 8.40 2.53 2.03
N ALA A 181 9.59 2.06 2.43
CA ALA A 181 10.36 2.67 3.52
C ALA A 181 10.82 4.11 3.16
N ASP A 182 11.42 4.31 1.99
CA ASP A 182 11.77 5.64 1.46
C ASP A 182 10.60 6.25 0.67
N LEU A 183 9.56 6.65 1.40
CA LEU A 183 8.33 7.21 0.83
C LEU A 183 8.60 8.45 -0.04
N ASN A 184 9.49 9.34 0.41
CA ASN A 184 9.83 10.56 -0.32
C ASN A 184 10.64 10.27 -1.60
N GLY A 185 11.58 9.31 -1.56
CA GLY A 185 12.33 8.89 -2.73
C GLY A 185 11.44 8.23 -3.78
N PHE A 186 10.43 7.47 -3.37
CA PHE A 186 9.43 6.88 -4.27
C PHE A 186 8.58 7.96 -4.96
N VAL A 187 8.00 8.90 -4.21
CA VAL A 187 7.20 10.00 -4.80
C VAL A 187 8.07 10.92 -5.67
N THR A 188 9.31 11.19 -5.27
CA THR A 188 10.28 11.91 -6.12
C THR A 188 10.52 11.15 -7.44
N GLY A 189 10.63 9.82 -7.35
CA GLY A 189 10.79 8.93 -8.51
C GLY A 189 9.62 9.04 -9.48
N ILE A 190 8.38 9.03 -8.98
CA ILE A 190 7.17 9.26 -9.78
C ILE A 190 7.28 10.58 -10.53
N LYS A 191 7.52 11.68 -9.81
CA LYS A 191 7.66 13.02 -10.41
C LYS A 191 8.75 13.07 -11.48
N THR A 192 9.87 12.40 -11.24
CA THR A 192 11.02 12.38 -12.14
C THR A 192 10.72 11.63 -13.44
N LEU A 193 10.01 10.51 -13.36
CA LEU A 193 9.75 9.64 -14.51
C LEU A 193 8.57 10.09 -15.36
N LEU A 194 7.58 10.76 -14.77
CA LEU A 194 6.42 11.27 -15.51
C LEU A 194 6.82 12.30 -16.58
N LYS A 195 6.11 12.28 -17.71
CA LYS A 195 6.08 13.40 -18.66
C LYS A 195 5.38 14.61 -18.01
N ALA A 196 5.59 15.80 -18.58
CA ALA A 196 5.01 17.04 -18.04
C ALA A 196 3.46 17.04 -18.03
N ASP A 197 2.87 16.34 -18.99
CA ASP A 197 1.44 16.08 -19.18
C ASP A 197 1.03 14.65 -18.81
N GLY A 198 1.95 13.88 -18.21
CA GLY A 198 1.69 12.53 -17.74
C GLY A 198 0.85 12.49 -16.46
N MET A 199 0.35 11.31 -16.13
CA MET A 199 -0.49 11.07 -14.96
C MET A 199 0.01 9.87 -14.17
N ALA A 200 -0.01 9.96 -12.85
CA ALA A 200 0.13 8.80 -11.97
C ALA A 200 -1.24 8.37 -11.45
N VAL A 201 -1.50 7.06 -11.44
CA VAL A 201 -2.65 6.46 -10.76
C VAL A 201 -2.13 5.55 -9.66
N VAL A 202 -2.46 5.90 -8.41
CA VAL A 202 -1.98 5.20 -7.22
C VAL A 202 -3.19 4.68 -6.45
N GLU A 203 -3.16 3.42 -6.04
CA GLU A 203 -4.19 2.83 -5.19
C GLU A 203 -3.60 2.44 -3.83
N ALA A 204 -4.23 2.90 -2.74
CA ALA A 204 -3.79 2.61 -1.37
C ALA A 204 -4.98 2.51 -0.40
N PRO A 205 -4.90 1.66 0.66
CA PRO A 205 -5.92 1.57 1.70
C PRO A 205 -6.21 2.93 2.35
N TYR A 206 -7.49 3.16 2.68
CA TYR A 206 -7.94 4.40 3.26
C TYR A 206 -7.96 4.31 4.79
N VAL A 207 -7.19 5.17 5.48
CA VAL A 207 -7.11 5.12 6.95
C VAL A 207 -8.44 5.40 7.63
N VAL A 208 -9.31 6.20 7.00
CA VAL A 208 -10.65 6.46 7.54
C VAL A 208 -11.48 5.19 7.57
N ASP A 209 -11.46 4.37 6.51
CA ASP A 209 -12.18 3.10 6.46
C ASP A 209 -11.59 2.09 7.46
N LEU A 210 -10.26 2.03 7.59
CA LEU A 210 -9.59 1.22 8.62
C LEU A 210 -10.10 1.56 10.02
N ILE A 211 -10.14 2.85 10.37
CA ILE A 211 -10.59 3.30 11.68
C ILE A 211 -12.10 3.08 11.86
N ASP A 212 -12.91 3.33 10.84
CA ASP A 212 -14.37 3.21 10.94
C ASP A 212 -14.81 1.75 11.11
N HIS A 213 -14.21 0.85 10.34
CA HIS A 213 -14.52 -0.58 10.36
C HIS A 213 -13.72 -1.37 11.40
N CYS A 214 -12.82 -0.71 12.13
CA CYS A 214 -11.94 -1.34 13.11
C CYS A 214 -11.06 -2.46 12.50
N GLU A 215 -10.53 -2.23 11.29
CA GLU A 215 -9.70 -3.18 10.52
C GLU A 215 -8.25 -3.24 11.03
N PHE A 216 -8.08 -3.45 12.34
CA PHE A 216 -6.75 -3.46 12.96
C PHE A 216 -5.84 -4.60 12.46
N ASP A 217 -6.42 -5.64 11.88
CA ASP A 217 -5.71 -6.75 11.24
C ASP A 217 -4.93 -6.30 10.00
N THR A 218 -5.23 -5.13 9.42
CA THR A 218 -4.44 -4.54 8.33
C THR A 218 -3.16 -3.86 8.82
N ILE A 219 -2.91 -3.84 10.13
CA ILE A 219 -1.70 -3.25 10.72
C ILE A 219 -0.67 -4.37 10.97
N TYR A 220 0.40 -4.38 10.19
CA TYR A 220 1.49 -5.36 10.28
C TYR A 220 2.77 -4.78 9.65
N HIS A 221 3.93 -5.42 9.88
CA HIS A 221 5.25 -4.85 9.57
C HIS A 221 5.51 -4.52 8.10
N GLN A 222 4.74 -5.07 7.16
CA GLN A 222 4.86 -4.71 5.75
C GLN A 222 4.13 -3.39 5.43
N HIS A 223 3.07 -3.04 6.18
CA HIS A 223 2.32 -1.79 6.04
C HIS A 223 2.94 -0.70 6.93
N LEU A 224 3.86 0.05 6.33
CA LEU A 224 4.61 1.10 7.02
C LEU A 224 3.79 2.37 7.25
N CYS A 225 2.86 2.68 6.32
CA CYS A 225 2.10 3.93 6.28
C CYS A 225 0.59 3.68 6.06
N TYR A 226 -0.25 4.52 6.66
CA TYR A 226 -1.71 4.50 6.55
C TYR A 226 -2.21 5.90 6.19
N PHE A 227 -2.93 6.00 5.06
CA PHE A 227 -3.11 7.27 4.38
C PHE A 227 -4.51 7.83 4.53
N SER A 228 -4.60 9.09 4.97
CA SER A 228 -5.73 9.99 4.73
C SER A 228 -5.50 10.78 3.44
N VAL A 229 -6.56 11.35 2.87
CA VAL A 229 -6.47 12.28 1.74
C VAL A 229 -5.63 13.50 2.12
N THR A 230 -5.79 14.02 3.34
CA THR A 230 -5.00 15.13 3.90
C THR A 230 -3.50 14.81 3.91
N ALA A 231 -3.12 13.59 4.35
CA ALA A 231 -1.72 13.17 4.37
C ALA A 231 -1.14 12.98 2.96
N LEU A 232 -1.93 12.42 2.04
CA LEU A 232 -1.54 12.22 0.64
C LEU A 232 -1.39 13.54 -0.11
N ASP A 233 -2.35 14.46 0.01
CA ASP A 233 -2.29 15.78 -0.62
C ASP A 233 -1.04 16.55 -0.13
N THR A 234 -0.79 16.52 1.18
CA THR A 234 0.41 17.13 1.78
C THR A 234 1.71 16.49 1.25
N LEU A 235 1.74 15.16 1.11
CA LEU A 235 2.89 14.43 0.57
C LEU A 235 3.13 14.81 -0.90
N PHE A 236 2.13 14.70 -1.77
CA PHE A 236 2.30 14.94 -3.21
C PHE A 236 2.65 16.39 -3.50
N ARG A 237 2.00 17.36 -2.85
CA ARG A 237 2.28 18.80 -3.04
C ARG A 237 3.74 19.14 -2.73
N ARG A 238 4.32 18.53 -1.69
CA ARG A 238 5.74 18.71 -1.34
C ARG A 238 6.70 18.30 -2.47
N HIS A 239 6.27 17.40 -3.35
CA HIS A 239 7.04 16.90 -4.49
C HIS A 239 6.61 17.51 -5.84
N GLY A 240 5.80 18.59 -5.83
CA GLY A 240 5.32 19.23 -7.05
C GLY A 240 4.40 18.33 -7.89
N LEU A 241 3.61 17.51 -7.20
CA LEU A 241 2.55 16.67 -7.73
C LEU A 241 1.24 17.07 -7.06
N PHE A 242 0.13 16.97 -7.79
CA PHE A 242 -1.18 17.43 -7.31
C PHE A 242 -2.20 16.32 -7.46
N LEU A 243 -2.95 16.08 -6.39
CA LEU A 243 -4.06 15.15 -6.39
C LEU A 243 -5.25 15.83 -7.07
N ASN A 244 -5.54 15.41 -8.30
CA ASN A 244 -6.55 16.07 -9.14
C ASN A 244 -7.90 15.36 -9.12
N HIS A 245 -7.92 14.03 -8.94
CA HIS A 245 -9.15 13.27 -8.80
C HIS A 245 -8.93 12.10 -7.84
N ILE A 246 -9.96 11.74 -7.07
CA ILE A 246 -9.97 10.56 -6.20
C ILE A 246 -11.25 9.76 -6.46
N LYS A 247 -11.11 8.43 -6.46
CA LYS A 247 -12.24 7.51 -6.32
C LYS A 247 -12.07 6.66 -5.07
N ARG A 248 -13.12 6.55 -4.26
CA ARG A 248 -13.21 5.50 -3.24
C ARG A 248 -13.56 4.18 -3.92
N VAL A 249 -12.84 3.12 -3.59
CA VAL A 249 -13.07 1.77 -4.11
C VAL A 249 -13.17 0.80 -2.93
N ALA A 250 -14.04 -0.20 -3.03
CA ALA A 250 -14.35 -1.11 -1.93
C ALA A 250 -13.29 -2.20 -1.67
N ILE A 251 -12.25 -2.26 -2.48
CA ILE A 251 -11.24 -3.31 -2.36
C ILE A 251 -10.45 -3.16 -1.06
N HIS A 252 -10.01 -4.31 -0.51
CA HIS A 252 -9.16 -4.37 0.69
C HIS A 252 -9.73 -3.69 1.96
N GLY A 253 -11.07 -3.58 2.10
CA GLY A 253 -11.72 -2.96 3.26
C GLY A 253 -12.10 -1.48 3.03
N GLY A 254 -11.60 -0.90 1.94
CA GLY A 254 -11.79 0.51 1.61
C GLY A 254 -10.46 1.13 1.21
N SER A 255 -10.37 1.56 -0.05
CA SER A 255 -9.16 2.13 -0.63
C SER A 255 -9.47 3.39 -1.42
N LEU A 256 -8.43 4.18 -1.64
CA LEU A 256 -8.44 5.34 -2.51
C LEU A 256 -7.70 5.02 -3.80
N ARG A 257 -8.31 5.32 -4.94
CA ARG A 257 -7.63 5.43 -6.23
C ARG A 257 -7.42 6.91 -6.53
N LEU A 258 -6.16 7.29 -6.58
CA LEU A 258 -5.66 8.65 -6.65
C LEU A 258 -5.17 8.93 -8.07
N PHE A 259 -5.61 10.03 -8.67
CA PHE A 259 -5.13 10.51 -9.96
C PHE A 259 -4.31 11.77 -9.74
N ILE A 260 -3.01 11.66 -9.99
CA ILE A 260 -2.00 12.61 -9.57
C ILE A 260 -1.26 13.13 -10.80
N GLU A 261 -1.11 14.44 -10.93
CA GLU A 261 -0.47 15.05 -12.09
C GLU A 261 0.56 16.13 -11.71
N PRO A 262 1.51 16.46 -12.59
CA PRO A 262 2.42 17.60 -12.42
C PRO A 262 1.75 18.98 -12.36
N VAL A 263 0.52 19.10 -12.86
CA VAL A 263 -0.22 20.36 -12.98
C VAL A 263 -1.44 20.31 -12.08
N GLU A 264 -1.63 21.36 -11.28
CA GLU A 264 -2.76 21.44 -10.35
C GLU A 264 -4.09 21.69 -11.08
N LYS A 265 -5.01 20.73 -10.96
CA LYS A 265 -6.38 20.76 -11.50
C LYS A 265 -7.33 20.01 -10.57
N VAL A 266 -7.30 20.39 -9.29
CA VAL A 266 -8.08 19.75 -8.22
C VAL A 266 -9.57 19.75 -8.58
N GLN A 267 -10.16 18.55 -8.67
CA GLN A 267 -11.59 18.37 -8.94
C GLN A 267 -12.40 18.25 -7.64
N GLU A 268 -13.71 18.24 -7.80
CA GLU A 268 -14.64 18.20 -6.68
C GLU A 268 -14.49 16.95 -5.80
N SER A 269 -14.20 15.79 -6.39
CA SER A 269 -13.99 14.55 -5.63
C SER A 269 -12.86 14.64 -4.59
N VAL A 270 -11.85 15.49 -4.84
CA VAL A 270 -10.78 15.75 -3.88
C VAL A 270 -11.23 16.73 -2.81
N ARG A 271 -11.91 17.81 -3.21
CA ARG A 271 -12.40 18.85 -2.28
C ARG A 271 -13.41 18.28 -1.28
N GLU A 272 -14.35 17.46 -1.75
CA GLU A 272 -15.37 16.82 -0.92
C GLU A 272 -14.75 15.93 0.14
N LEU A 273 -13.77 15.09 -0.24
CA LEU A 273 -13.10 14.21 0.72
C LEU A 273 -12.23 14.98 1.72
N LEU A 274 -11.51 16.01 1.28
CA LEU A 274 -10.76 16.89 2.20
C LEU A 274 -11.67 17.63 3.17
N ALA A 275 -12.82 18.13 2.70
CA ALA A 275 -13.81 18.79 3.54
C ALA A 275 -14.41 17.82 4.57
N MET A 276 -14.75 16.60 4.15
CA MET A 276 -15.24 15.54 5.03
C MET A 276 -14.18 15.15 6.08
N GLU A 277 -12.93 14.96 5.69
CA GLU A 277 -11.84 14.67 6.63
C GLU A 277 -11.63 15.81 7.64
N ALA A 278 -11.74 17.07 7.18
CA ALA A 278 -11.63 18.23 8.05
C ALA A 278 -12.78 18.33 9.06
N GLU A 279 -14.02 18.09 8.63
CA GLU A 279 -15.20 18.04 9.50
C GLU A 279 -15.05 16.96 10.58
N ARG A 280 -14.58 15.78 10.17
CA ARG A 280 -14.32 14.65 11.07
C ARG A 280 -13.05 14.80 11.89
N LYS A 281 -12.23 15.82 11.63
CA LYS A 281 -10.93 16.07 12.28
C LYS A 281 -9.96 14.89 12.14
N VAL A 282 -9.95 14.23 10.98
CA VAL A 282 -9.04 13.10 10.66
C VAL A 282 -7.56 13.53 10.80
N ASN A 283 -7.28 14.83 10.68
CA ASN A 283 -5.95 15.41 10.90
C ASN A 283 -5.59 15.65 12.38
N ARG A 284 -6.29 15.05 13.35
CA ARG A 284 -6.01 15.17 14.79
C ARG A 284 -5.96 13.81 15.46
N ILE A 285 -5.11 13.68 16.48
CA ILE A 285 -5.02 12.46 17.28
C ILE A 285 -6.34 12.08 17.95
N ASP A 286 -7.19 13.06 18.29
CA ASP A 286 -8.51 12.84 18.88
C ASP A 286 -9.40 11.91 18.05
N TYR A 287 -9.26 11.95 16.71
CA TYR A 287 -9.98 11.05 15.80
C TYR A 287 -9.62 9.56 16.01
N TYR A 288 -8.41 9.29 16.50
CA TYR A 288 -7.87 7.94 16.64
C TYR A 288 -7.92 7.39 18.08
N GLN A 289 -8.24 8.22 19.07
CA GLN A 289 -8.14 7.86 20.50
C GLN A 289 -8.97 6.61 20.87
N ASP A 290 -10.20 6.53 20.37
CA ASP A 290 -11.12 5.41 20.69
C ASP A 290 -10.78 4.13 19.91
N PHE A 291 -9.87 4.18 18.94
CA PHE A 291 -9.51 3.01 18.12
C PHE A 291 -8.91 1.90 18.98
N ALA A 292 -7.99 2.24 19.88
CA ALA A 292 -7.36 1.26 20.77
C ALA A 292 -8.38 0.53 21.66
N GLU A 293 -9.41 1.24 22.15
CA GLU A 293 -10.46 0.64 22.97
C GLU A 293 -11.37 -0.28 22.17
N ARG A 294 -11.75 0.12 20.95
CA ARG A 294 -12.51 -0.73 20.03
C ARG A 294 -11.77 -2.00 19.66
N VAL A 295 -10.46 -1.92 19.39
CA VAL A 295 -9.62 -3.11 19.13
C VAL A 295 -9.61 -4.05 20.33
N ARG A 296 -9.44 -3.53 21.55
CA ARG A 296 -9.50 -4.35 22.77
C ARG A 296 -10.87 -5.00 22.98
N ALA A 297 -11.95 -4.28 22.65
CA ALA A 297 -13.30 -4.82 22.71
C ALA A 297 -13.50 -5.97 21.71
N VAL A 298 -13.06 -5.81 20.46
CA VAL A 298 -13.10 -6.88 19.45
C VAL A 298 -12.30 -8.11 19.91
N LYS A 299 -11.08 -7.90 20.42
CA LYS A 299 -10.24 -8.98 20.97
C LYS A 299 -10.98 -9.74 22.09
N LYS A 300 -11.56 -9.01 23.04
CA LYS A 300 -12.30 -9.62 24.17
C LYS A 300 -13.48 -10.46 23.66
N SER A 301 -14.33 -9.88 22.83
CA SER A 301 -15.51 -10.56 22.29
C SER A 301 -15.16 -11.78 21.44
N LEU A 302 -14.11 -11.69 20.61
CA LEU A 302 -13.64 -12.83 19.81
C LEU A 302 -13.17 -13.98 20.70
N LEU A 303 -12.36 -13.70 21.73
CA LEU A 303 -11.89 -14.73 22.66
C LEU A 303 -13.05 -15.37 23.44
N GLU A 304 -14.04 -14.59 23.85
CA GLU A 304 -15.25 -15.11 24.51
C GLU A 304 -16.03 -16.06 23.60
N ILE A 305 -16.25 -15.70 22.32
CA ILE A 305 -16.91 -16.54 21.33
C ILE A 305 -16.13 -17.84 21.10
N LEU A 306 -14.81 -17.75 20.88
CA LEU A 306 -13.96 -18.92 20.64
C LEU A 306 -13.96 -19.87 21.85
N GLN A 307 -13.91 -19.33 23.07
CA GLN A 307 -13.98 -20.11 24.30
C GLN A 307 -15.33 -20.81 24.44
N GLN A 308 -16.44 -20.12 24.16
CA GLN A 308 -17.79 -20.72 24.21
C GLN A 308 -17.93 -21.88 23.22
N ILE A 309 -17.53 -21.66 21.96
CA ILE A 309 -17.58 -22.70 20.91
C ILE A 309 -16.73 -23.91 21.32
N LYS A 310 -15.53 -23.67 21.86
CA LYS A 310 -14.64 -24.75 22.30
C LYS A 310 -15.20 -25.51 23.50
N SER A 311 -15.77 -24.82 24.47
CA SER A 311 -16.42 -25.42 25.64
C SER A 311 -17.67 -26.24 25.29
N ALA A 312 -18.35 -25.91 24.20
CA ALA A 312 -19.45 -26.70 23.66
C ALA A 312 -19.01 -27.95 22.86
N GLY A 313 -17.70 -28.22 22.76
CA GLY A 313 -17.15 -29.39 22.08
C GLY A 313 -17.08 -29.28 20.55
N HIS A 314 -17.28 -28.09 20.00
CA HIS A 314 -17.17 -27.86 18.56
C HIS A 314 -15.72 -27.71 18.08
N THR A 315 -15.50 -27.98 16.80
CA THR A 315 -14.23 -27.75 16.11
C THR A 315 -14.22 -26.35 15.49
N ILE A 316 -13.12 -25.62 15.68
CA ILE A 316 -12.89 -24.29 15.11
C ILE A 316 -11.79 -24.43 14.06
N VAL A 317 -12.00 -23.87 12.87
CA VAL A 317 -11.02 -23.81 11.78
C VAL A 317 -10.91 -22.38 11.27
N GLY A 318 -9.70 -21.96 10.91
CA GLY A 318 -9.48 -20.69 10.19
C GLY A 318 -9.69 -20.90 8.68
N TYR A 319 -10.30 -19.93 8.01
CA TYR A 319 -10.46 -19.95 6.55
C TYR A 319 -9.65 -18.81 5.93
N GLY A 320 -8.63 -19.17 5.15
CA GLY A 320 -7.67 -18.23 4.58
C GLY A 320 -6.48 -17.95 5.51
N ALA A 321 -5.28 -17.96 4.95
CA ALA A 321 -4.02 -17.71 5.66
C ALA A 321 -3.35 -16.43 5.12
N ALA A 322 -4.10 -15.33 5.13
CA ALA A 322 -3.61 -14.03 4.66
C ALA A 322 -2.69 -13.37 5.70
N ALA A 323 -1.80 -12.48 5.28
CA ALA A 323 -0.95 -11.63 6.13
C ALA A 323 -1.69 -11.08 7.37
N LYS A 324 -2.89 -10.54 7.14
CA LYS A 324 -3.74 -9.92 8.16
C LYS A 324 -4.16 -10.87 9.29
N ALA A 325 -4.28 -12.16 8.99
CA ALA A 325 -4.61 -13.18 9.98
C ALA A 325 -3.54 -13.25 11.08
N THR A 326 -2.28 -12.95 10.77
CA THR A 326 -1.19 -12.92 11.75
C THR A 326 -1.40 -11.86 12.84
N THR A 327 -1.96 -10.70 12.49
CA THR A 327 -2.27 -9.65 13.48
C THR A 327 -3.55 -9.96 14.26
N LEU A 328 -4.52 -10.62 13.62
CA LEU A 328 -5.78 -11.00 14.25
C LEU A 328 -5.59 -12.08 15.34
N LEU A 329 -4.75 -13.09 15.05
CA LEU A 329 -4.51 -14.26 15.91
C LEU A 329 -3.60 -13.92 17.10
#